data_AF-A2FWF1-F1
#
_entry.id   AF-A2FWF1-F1
#
_cell.length_a   1.000
_cell.length_b   1.000
_cell.length_c   1.000
_cell.angle_alpha   90.00
_cell.angle_beta   90.00
_cell.angle_gamma   90.00
#
_symmetry.space_group_name_H-M   'P 1'
#
loop_
_entity.id
_entity.type
_entity.pdbx_description
1 polymer ?
#
loop_
_entity_poly.entity_id
_entity_poly.type
_entity_poly.pdbx_seq_one_letter_code
_entity_poly.pdbx_strand_id
1 'polypeptide(L)'
;MTSRASALSTKPKSPSNDAGARISSIESRRILAVLQDTASRVDFSLILSSLDDYLDGKFDAPQEVVAAHNEFITDQKALLSVMTADGDPKPGCQQDFEELREIYKEASRSLIRVLRIHSDYFEPLLAQVTSSGGATVKMTSMFKDLNSMEVLRFSTPVEIEEKQNRLVNDIKLRKKTNKELIDQLKVRDSKTSRERDQLVREKEEQYDAVKQLLMQAKATESSLPVDDAPLEDEKNSEEAIRMKLGAKKEKAGKTQKTDNEEEGKLRRALRKEEEALQNLIQKYDTDMKSLLEQNKESKVTAENLEKELKELQKEVDAINKIRNPMKSDEGAQSQRSLAANKLYQDMISSSLRLQLEIRKFLKTAPRASKKKKGKSGRVSRK
;
A
#
# COMPACT_ATOMS: atom_id res chain seq x y z
N MET A 1 51.46 0.06 -32.52
CA MET A 1 50.86 -1.12 -31.87
C MET A 1 51.36 -1.20 -30.44
N THR A 2 50.52 -0.91 -29.45
CA THR A 2 50.57 -1.41 -28.06
C THR A 2 49.33 -0.86 -27.36
N SER A 3 48.32 -1.71 -27.17
CA SER A 3 47.12 -1.41 -26.39
C SER A 3 47.44 -1.53 -24.90
N ARG A 4 47.06 -0.52 -24.12
CA ARG A 4 47.09 -0.56 -22.67
C ARG A 4 45.64 -0.77 -22.22
N ALA A 5 45.28 -2.01 -21.94
CA ALA A 5 43.98 -2.36 -21.35
C ALA A 5 44.00 -1.93 -19.87
N SER A 6 43.24 -0.90 -19.54
CA SER A 6 42.91 -0.56 -18.16
C SER A 6 41.77 -1.46 -17.68
N ALA A 7 42.11 -2.39 -16.79
CA ALA A 7 41.17 -3.27 -16.13
C ALA A 7 40.21 -2.45 -15.24
N LEU A 8 38.93 -2.46 -15.60
CA LEU A 8 37.84 -1.94 -14.77
C LEU A 8 37.64 -2.92 -13.59
N SER A 9 38.13 -2.54 -12.42
CA SER A 9 37.84 -3.22 -11.15
C SER A 9 36.38 -2.99 -10.76
N THR A 10 35.48 -3.88 -11.18
CA THR A 10 34.11 -3.92 -10.69
C THR A 10 34.09 -4.52 -9.29
N LYS A 11 34.26 -3.69 -8.26
CA LYS A 11 33.75 -4.02 -6.92
C LYS A 11 32.22 -4.12 -6.99
N PRO A 12 31.58 -5.16 -6.42
CA PRO A 12 30.13 -5.21 -6.33
C PRO A 12 29.68 -4.06 -5.42
N LYS A 13 28.76 -3.24 -5.93
CA LYS A 13 28.05 -2.23 -5.13
C LYS A 13 27.26 -2.97 -4.06
N SER A 14 27.51 -2.63 -2.80
CA SER A 14 26.64 -2.97 -1.67
C SER A 14 25.19 -2.61 -1.98
N PRO A 15 24.21 -3.40 -1.53
CA PRO A 15 22.80 -3.13 -1.77
C PRO A 15 22.45 -1.73 -1.23
N SER A 16 21.74 -0.97 -2.06
CA SER A 16 21.42 0.44 -1.87
C SER A 16 20.63 0.68 -0.57
N ASN A 17 21.26 1.37 0.37
CA ASN A 17 20.68 1.95 1.59
C ASN A 17 19.73 3.15 1.33
N ASP A 18 19.14 3.27 0.14
CA ASP A 18 18.36 4.46 -0.26
C ASP A 18 16.98 4.57 0.44
N ALA A 19 16.45 3.48 0.99
CA ALA A 19 15.21 3.51 1.77
C ALA A 19 15.40 4.16 3.15
N GLY A 20 16.58 4.01 3.76
CA GLY A 20 16.91 4.59 5.08
C GLY A 20 17.04 6.12 5.08
N ALA A 21 17.31 6.71 3.91
CA ALA A 21 17.55 8.14 3.76
C ALA A 21 16.27 9.01 3.82
N ARG A 22 15.08 8.40 3.67
CA ARG A 22 13.78 9.12 3.65
C ARG A 22 13.06 9.16 5.00
N ILE A 23 13.59 8.50 6.02
CA ILE A 23 12.98 8.42 7.35
C ILE A 23 13.58 9.53 8.23
N SER A 24 12.79 10.55 8.50
CA SER A 24 13.24 11.77 9.18
C SER A 24 13.42 11.60 10.70
N SER A 25 12.65 10.71 11.33
CA SER A 25 12.66 10.52 12.78
C SER A 25 13.74 9.54 13.25
N ILE A 26 14.47 9.93 14.31
CA ILE A 26 15.45 9.07 15.00
C ILE A 26 14.77 7.82 15.57
N GLU A 27 13.55 7.94 16.07
CA GLU A 27 12.82 6.82 16.66
C GLU A 27 12.35 5.82 15.60
N SER A 28 11.90 6.31 14.45
CA SER A 28 11.55 5.47 13.30
C SER A 28 12.77 4.72 12.77
N ARG A 29 13.95 5.35 12.74
CA ARG A 29 15.20 4.66 12.40
C ARG A 29 15.57 3.57 13.42
N ARG A 30 15.35 3.80 14.71
CA ARG A 30 15.58 2.80 15.76
C ARG A 30 14.65 1.59 15.61
N ILE A 31 13.35 1.84 15.39
CA ILE A 31 12.36 0.78 15.18
C ILE A 31 12.74 -0.08 13.97
N LEU A 32 13.08 0.56 12.84
CA LEU A 32 13.49 -0.16 11.63
C LEU A 32 14.80 -0.94 11.83
N ALA A 33 15.76 -0.37 12.55
CA ALA A 33 17.01 -1.07 12.88
C ALA A 33 16.74 -2.32 13.74
N VAL A 34 15.84 -2.23 14.73
CA VAL A 34 15.43 -3.39 15.55
C VAL A 34 14.72 -4.43 14.70
N LEU A 35 13.80 -4.03 13.82
CA LEU A 35 13.07 -4.94 12.94
C LEU A 35 14.01 -5.67 11.97
N GLN A 36 14.96 -4.94 11.39
CA GLN A 36 15.99 -5.50 10.51
C GLN A 36 16.95 -6.44 11.28
N ASP A 37 17.31 -6.08 12.52
CA ASP A 37 18.11 -6.92 13.40
C ASP A 37 17.38 -8.23 13.74
N THR A 38 16.09 -8.17 14.07
CA THR A 38 15.27 -9.36 14.32
C THR A 38 15.09 -10.24 13.09
N ALA A 39 14.86 -9.63 11.92
CA ALA A 39 14.74 -10.38 10.66
C ALA A 39 16.04 -11.14 10.36
N SER A 40 17.19 -10.47 10.50
CA SER A 40 18.50 -11.11 10.32
C SER A 40 18.75 -12.24 11.32
N ARG A 41 18.42 -12.06 12.60
CA ARG A 41 18.56 -13.13 13.61
C ARG A 41 17.70 -14.34 13.29
N VAL A 42 16.47 -14.12 12.81
CA VAL A 42 15.61 -15.20 12.36
C VAL A 42 16.28 -15.94 11.22
N ASP A 43 16.69 -15.26 10.16
CA ASP A 43 17.37 -15.84 8.99
C ASP A 43 18.56 -16.76 9.39
N PHE A 44 19.44 -16.28 10.27
CA PHE A 44 20.61 -17.05 10.74
C PHE A 44 20.24 -18.19 11.71
N SER A 45 19.13 -18.09 12.44
CA SER A 45 18.64 -19.19 13.26
C SER A 45 18.14 -20.36 12.40
N LEU A 46 17.70 -20.10 11.17
CA LEU A 46 17.13 -21.14 10.29
C LEU A 46 18.20 -22.02 9.66
N ILE A 47 19.40 -21.47 9.47
CA ILE A 47 20.51 -22.21 8.87
C ILE A 47 21.24 -23.08 9.90
N LEU A 48 20.99 -22.92 11.21
CA LEU A 48 21.72 -23.66 12.25
C LEU A 48 21.60 -25.19 12.10
N SER A 49 20.45 -25.70 11.64
CA SER A 49 20.26 -27.14 11.45
C SER A 49 20.95 -27.71 10.20
N SER A 50 21.34 -26.86 9.24
CA SER A 50 22.08 -27.24 8.03
C SER A 50 23.52 -26.73 8.03
N LEU A 51 23.93 -26.07 9.11
CA LEU A 51 25.24 -25.44 9.23
C LEU A 51 26.37 -26.48 9.31
N ASP A 52 26.12 -27.59 10.00
CA ASP A 52 27.10 -28.69 10.17
C ASP A 52 27.48 -29.28 8.81
N ASP A 53 26.48 -29.68 8.02
CA ASP A 53 26.67 -30.19 6.65
C ASP A 53 27.36 -29.16 5.73
N TYR A 54 27.06 -27.87 5.92
CA TYR A 54 27.65 -26.79 5.12
C TYR A 54 29.13 -26.56 5.45
N LEU A 55 29.51 -26.64 6.73
CA LEU A 55 30.89 -26.46 7.18
C LEU A 55 31.76 -27.68 6.85
N ASP A 56 31.23 -28.90 6.96
CA ASP A 56 31.94 -30.14 6.60
C ASP A 56 32.34 -30.19 5.11
N GLY A 57 31.59 -29.51 4.25
CA GLY A 57 31.86 -29.43 2.80
C GLY A 57 32.85 -28.35 2.37
N LYS A 58 33.33 -27.48 3.28
CA LYS A 58 34.11 -26.28 2.94
C LYS A 58 35.43 -26.19 3.70
N PHE A 59 36.53 -26.04 2.96
CA PHE A 59 37.88 -25.96 3.51
C PHE A 59 38.30 -24.56 3.97
N ASP A 60 37.52 -23.52 3.66
CA ASP A 60 37.83 -22.11 3.86
C ASP A 60 36.94 -21.40 4.89
N ALA A 61 36.31 -22.17 5.80
CA ALA A 61 35.47 -21.60 6.85
C ALA A 61 36.28 -20.68 7.79
N PRO A 62 35.75 -19.49 8.15
CA PRO A 62 36.38 -18.63 9.15
C PRO A 62 36.59 -19.36 10.47
N GLN A 63 37.80 -19.28 11.04
CA GLN A 63 38.15 -19.99 12.28
C GLN A 63 37.22 -19.64 13.44
N GLU A 64 36.79 -18.38 13.53
CA GLU A 64 35.85 -17.90 14.54
C GLU A 64 34.48 -18.59 14.43
N VAL A 65 34.01 -18.85 13.20
CA VAL A 65 32.76 -19.59 12.98
C VAL A 65 32.94 -21.05 13.39
N VAL A 66 34.04 -21.68 13.00
CA VAL A 66 34.30 -23.09 13.33
C VAL A 66 34.40 -23.29 14.84
N ALA A 67 35.06 -22.37 15.55
CA ALA A 67 35.15 -22.40 17.00
C ALA A 67 33.77 -22.25 17.66
N ALA A 68 32.98 -21.25 17.26
CA ALA A 68 31.64 -21.01 17.80
C ALA A 68 30.65 -22.14 17.47
N HIS A 69 30.77 -22.75 16.29
CA HIS A 69 29.95 -23.89 15.88
C HIS A 69 30.29 -25.14 16.70
N ASN A 70 31.57 -25.41 16.94
CA ASN A 70 32.00 -26.53 17.78
C ASN A 70 31.51 -26.38 19.23
N GLU A 71 31.55 -25.18 19.78
CA GLU A 71 30.98 -24.85 21.10
C GLU A 71 29.47 -25.11 21.11
N PHE A 72 28.75 -24.58 20.13
CA PHE A 72 27.31 -24.80 19.97
C PHE A 72 26.93 -26.29 19.88
N ILE A 73 27.64 -27.09 19.09
CA ILE A 73 27.40 -28.55 18.97
C ILE A 73 27.75 -29.28 20.26
N THR A 74 28.77 -28.83 20.98
CA THR A 74 29.16 -29.42 22.27
C THR A 74 28.08 -29.20 23.32
N ASP A 75 27.57 -27.97 23.41
CA ASP A 75 26.49 -27.61 24.34
C ASP A 75 25.15 -28.25 23.94
N GLN A 76 24.89 -28.38 22.64
CA GLN A 76 23.74 -29.13 22.14
C GLN A 76 23.78 -30.59 22.60
N LYS A 77 24.94 -31.26 22.47
CA LYS A 77 25.13 -32.64 22.92
C LYS A 77 25.00 -32.78 24.43
N ALA A 78 25.52 -31.80 25.19
CA ALA A 78 25.38 -31.76 26.65
C ALA A 78 23.90 -31.64 27.05
N LEU A 79 23.14 -30.74 26.42
CA LEU A 79 21.71 -30.59 26.65
C LEU A 79 20.91 -31.85 26.28
N LEU A 80 21.20 -32.45 25.12
CA LEU A 80 20.58 -33.72 24.70
C LEU A 80 20.88 -34.88 25.66
N SER A 81 22.01 -34.85 26.36
CA SER A 81 22.38 -35.90 27.32
C SER A 81 21.52 -35.92 28.58
N VAL A 82 20.95 -34.77 28.97
CA VAL A 82 20.08 -34.61 30.15
C VAL A 82 18.59 -34.55 29.79
N MET A 83 18.25 -34.63 28.50
CA MET A 83 16.89 -34.52 27.98
C MET A 83 16.35 -35.89 27.51
N THR A 84 15.05 -36.13 27.68
CA THR A 84 14.33 -37.29 27.14
C THR A 84 14.10 -37.13 25.64
N ALA A 85 13.65 -38.21 24.98
CA ALA A 85 13.28 -38.15 23.56
C ALA A 85 12.10 -37.19 23.29
N ASP A 86 11.27 -36.93 24.29
CA ASP A 86 10.10 -36.05 24.22
C ASP A 86 10.44 -34.57 24.51
N GLY A 87 11.70 -34.26 24.82
CA GLY A 87 12.15 -32.88 25.09
C GLY A 87 12.07 -32.46 26.55
N ASP A 88 11.69 -33.37 27.45
CA ASP A 88 11.59 -33.11 28.88
C ASP A 88 12.91 -33.41 29.62
N PRO A 89 13.18 -32.76 30.78
CA PRO A 89 14.31 -33.12 31.61
C PRO A 89 14.22 -34.58 32.07
N LYS A 90 15.33 -35.32 32.02
CA LYS A 90 15.41 -36.66 32.61
C LYS A 90 15.15 -36.61 34.12
N PRO A 91 14.56 -37.66 34.72
CA PRO A 91 14.34 -37.71 36.16
C PRO A 91 15.64 -37.50 36.95
N GLY A 92 15.68 -36.47 37.79
CA GLY A 92 16.86 -36.13 38.60
C GLY A 92 17.83 -35.13 37.96
N CYS A 93 17.57 -34.69 36.73
CA CYS A 93 18.41 -33.72 35.99
C CYS A 93 17.71 -32.37 35.76
N GLN A 94 16.66 -32.03 36.52
CA GLN A 94 15.88 -30.81 36.30
C GLN A 94 16.72 -29.53 36.42
N GLN A 95 17.63 -29.47 37.40
CA GLN A 95 18.51 -28.32 37.59
C GLN A 95 19.56 -28.23 36.48
N ASP A 96 20.27 -29.33 36.21
CA ASP A 96 21.26 -29.43 35.13
C ASP A 96 20.64 -29.10 33.76
N PHE A 97 19.40 -29.50 33.52
CA PHE A 97 18.67 -29.19 32.29
C PHE A 97 18.43 -27.69 32.12
N GLU A 98 18.00 -26.98 33.17
CA GLU A 98 17.76 -25.53 33.07
C GLU A 98 19.07 -24.76 32.89
N GLU A 99 20.14 -25.14 33.60
CA GLU A 99 21.47 -24.54 33.47
C GLU A 99 22.05 -24.76 32.06
N LEU A 100 22.04 -26.01 31.57
CA LEU A 100 22.50 -26.35 30.22
C LEU A 100 21.64 -25.72 29.12
N ARG A 101 20.34 -25.53 29.37
CA ARG A 101 19.44 -24.84 28.45
C ARG A 101 19.81 -23.37 28.30
N GLU A 102 20.15 -22.69 29.39
CA GLU A 102 20.61 -21.29 29.30
C GLU A 102 21.99 -21.17 28.65
N ILE A 103 22.91 -22.10 28.94
CA ILE A 103 24.22 -22.17 28.26
C ILE A 103 24.03 -22.37 26.75
N TYR A 104 23.21 -23.36 26.35
CA TYR A 104 22.90 -23.62 24.94
C TYR A 104 22.24 -22.43 24.26
N LYS A 105 21.33 -21.72 24.94
CA LYS A 105 20.75 -20.47 24.42
C LYS A 105 21.82 -19.42 24.18
N GLU A 106 22.77 -19.21 25.11
CA GLU A 106 23.82 -18.21 24.90
C GLU A 106 24.81 -18.64 23.82
N ALA A 107 25.18 -19.92 23.74
CA ALA A 107 26.00 -20.47 22.66
C ALA A 107 25.32 -20.26 21.29
N SER A 108 24.01 -20.51 21.19
CA SER A 108 23.23 -20.24 19.96
C SER A 108 23.24 -18.76 19.57
N ARG A 109 23.11 -17.85 20.54
CA ARG A 109 23.17 -16.40 20.29
C ARG A 109 24.56 -15.97 19.88
N SER A 110 25.60 -16.51 20.52
CA SER A 110 27.00 -16.26 20.20
C SER A 110 27.32 -16.68 18.77
N LEU A 111 26.93 -17.90 18.40
CA LEU A 111 27.07 -18.41 17.04
C LEU A 111 26.35 -17.51 16.03
N ILE A 112 25.09 -17.11 16.28
CA ILE A 112 24.36 -16.18 15.41
C ILE A 112 25.10 -14.83 15.25
N ARG A 113 25.72 -14.29 16.31
CA ARG A 113 26.53 -13.06 16.21
C ARG A 113 27.71 -13.25 15.26
N VAL A 114 28.44 -14.37 15.39
CA VAL A 114 29.61 -14.67 14.55
C VAL A 114 29.20 -14.92 13.09
N LEU A 115 28.10 -15.66 12.86
CA LEU A 115 27.56 -15.89 11.52
C LEU A 115 27.17 -14.58 10.83
N ARG A 116 26.66 -13.59 11.59
CA ARG A 116 26.35 -12.25 11.07
C ARG A 116 27.57 -11.44 10.66
N ILE A 117 28.68 -11.55 11.40
CA ILE A 117 29.94 -10.89 11.04
C ILE A 117 30.45 -11.43 9.69
N HIS A 118 30.22 -12.72 9.44
CA HIS A 118 30.60 -13.40 8.20
C HIS A 118 29.40 -13.66 7.28
N SER A 119 28.43 -12.75 7.21
CA SER A 119 27.17 -12.94 6.47
C SER A 119 27.38 -13.35 5.01
N ASP A 120 28.39 -12.78 4.35
CA ASP A 120 28.68 -12.99 2.92
C ASP A 120 29.08 -14.44 2.64
N TYR A 121 29.73 -15.11 3.61
CA TYR A 121 30.11 -16.51 3.48
C TYR A 121 28.89 -17.44 3.52
N PHE A 122 27.84 -17.07 4.26
CA PHE A 122 26.61 -17.86 4.42
C PHE A 122 25.48 -17.46 3.45
N GLU A 123 25.68 -16.45 2.61
CA GLU A 123 24.69 -16.01 1.62
C GLU A 123 24.15 -17.16 0.75
N PRO A 124 24.97 -18.11 0.25
CA PRO A 124 24.46 -19.25 -0.51
C PRO A 124 23.55 -20.17 0.31
N LEU A 125 23.86 -20.37 1.59
CA LEU A 125 23.09 -21.21 2.49
C LEU A 125 21.75 -20.53 2.87
N LEU A 126 21.79 -19.22 3.10
CA LEU A 126 20.60 -18.40 3.32
C LEU A 126 19.66 -18.41 2.09
N ALA A 127 20.20 -18.29 0.88
CA ALA A 127 19.44 -18.39 -0.36
C ALA A 127 18.75 -19.76 -0.52
N GLN A 128 19.44 -20.85 -0.12
CA GLN A 128 18.87 -22.19 -0.15
C GLN A 128 17.70 -22.35 0.83
N VAL A 129 17.84 -21.86 2.06
CA VAL A 129 16.77 -21.95 3.07
C VAL A 129 15.55 -21.10 2.73
N THR A 130 15.75 -19.95 2.09
CA THR A 130 14.63 -19.12 1.60
C THR A 130 13.87 -19.72 0.41
N SER A 131 14.48 -20.66 -0.33
CA SER A 131 13.85 -21.35 -1.47
C SER A 131 13.18 -22.68 -1.11
N SER A 132 13.54 -23.29 0.03
CA SER A 132 12.86 -24.48 0.55
C SER A 132 11.55 -24.09 1.24
N GLY A 133 10.41 -24.23 0.54
CA GLY A 133 9.09 -23.88 1.08
C GLY A 133 8.78 -24.54 2.43
N GLY A 134 8.17 -23.79 3.36
CA GLY A 134 7.83 -24.26 4.71
C GLY A 134 7.25 -23.17 5.63
N ALA A 135 6.89 -23.51 6.87
CA ALA A 135 6.39 -22.56 7.88
C ALA A 135 7.42 -21.46 8.22
N THR A 136 8.69 -21.80 8.07
CA THR A 136 9.86 -20.95 8.35
C THR A 136 10.07 -19.85 7.31
N VAL A 137 9.85 -20.17 6.02
CA VAL A 137 9.84 -19.18 4.93
C VAL A 137 8.66 -18.23 5.07
N LYS A 138 7.51 -18.70 5.57
CA LYS A 138 6.36 -17.84 5.87
C LYS A 138 6.66 -16.83 6.96
N MET A 139 7.31 -17.23 8.06
CA MET A 139 7.73 -16.29 9.12
C MET A 139 8.73 -15.25 8.60
N THR A 140 9.71 -15.66 7.82
CA THR A 140 10.70 -14.76 7.21
C THR A 140 10.04 -13.76 6.26
N SER A 141 9.09 -14.22 5.44
CA SER A 141 8.28 -13.35 4.58
C SER A 141 7.47 -12.35 5.40
N MET A 142 6.78 -12.79 6.45
CA MET A 142 6.01 -11.91 7.33
C MET A 142 6.88 -10.82 7.98
N PHE A 143 8.09 -11.15 8.43
CA PHE A 143 9.01 -10.15 8.97
C PHE A 143 9.51 -9.16 7.90
N LYS A 144 9.77 -9.62 6.68
CA LYS A 144 10.14 -8.75 5.56
C LYS A 144 8.98 -7.85 5.13
N ASP A 145 7.75 -8.36 5.15
CA ASP A 145 6.53 -7.62 4.85
C ASP A 145 6.24 -6.56 5.93
N LEU A 146 6.38 -6.92 7.21
CA LEU A 146 6.30 -5.98 8.33
C LEU A 146 7.33 -4.86 8.21
N ASN A 147 8.58 -5.21 7.89
CA ASN A 147 9.64 -4.21 7.70
C ASN A 147 9.31 -3.29 6.52
N SER A 148 8.79 -3.83 5.42
CA SER A 148 8.38 -3.05 4.24
C SER A 148 7.21 -2.11 4.53
N MET A 149 6.23 -2.57 5.30
CA MET A 149 5.07 -1.78 5.75
C MET A 149 5.49 -0.62 6.66
N GLU A 150 6.37 -0.87 7.62
CA GLU A 150 6.88 0.18 8.50
C GLU A 150 7.79 1.16 7.76
N VAL A 151 8.61 0.69 6.81
CA VAL A 151 9.39 1.59 5.93
C VAL A 151 8.46 2.49 5.13
N LEU A 152 7.37 1.95 4.55
CA LEU A 152 6.39 2.75 3.82
C LEU A 152 5.74 3.80 4.75
N ARG A 153 5.28 3.37 5.92
CA ARG A 153 4.66 4.25 6.92
C ARG A 153 5.61 5.37 7.40
N PHE A 154 6.87 5.05 7.68
CA PHE A 154 7.85 6.02 8.14
C PHE A 154 8.48 6.87 7.03
N SER A 155 8.33 6.47 5.77
CA SER A 155 8.76 7.25 4.59
C SER A 155 7.64 8.09 3.99
N THR A 156 6.38 7.93 4.44
CA THR A 156 5.29 8.82 4.05
C THR A 156 5.41 10.11 4.88
N PRO A 157 5.63 11.29 4.26
CA PRO A 157 5.74 12.53 5.00
C PRO A 157 4.42 12.82 5.73
N VAL A 158 4.49 13.11 7.03
CA VAL A 158 3.33 13.46 7.89
C VAL A 158 2.47 14.57 7.27
N GLU A 159 3.09 15.48 6.52
CA GLU A 159 2.40 16.55 5.78
C GLU A 159 1.41 16.06 4.72
N ILE A 160 1.69 14.91 4.07
CA ILE A 160 0.80 14.34 3.05
C ILE A 160 -0.43 13.72 3.72
N GLU A 161 -0.23 13.03 4.84
CA GLU A 161 -1.32 12.43 5.62
C GLU A 161 -2.20 13.51 6.28
N GLU A 162 -1.60 14.57 6.82
CA GLU A 162 -2.36 15.72 7.34
C GLU A 162 -3.15 16.45 6.24
N LYS A 163 -2.55 16.67 5.06
CA LYS A 163 -3.25 17.28 3.92
C LYS A 163 -4.42 16.41 3.46
N GLN A 164 -4.22 15.09 3.40
CA GLN A 164 -5.27 14.14 3.03
C GLN A 164 -6.40 14.15 4.06
N ASN A 165 -6.09 14.15 5.35
CA ASN A 165 -7.08 14.22 6.43
C ASN A 165 -7.86 15.54 6.41
N ARG A 166 -7.18 16.68 6.16
CA ARG A 166 -7.84 17.98 5.98
C ARG A 166 -8.79 17.96 4.79
N LEU A 167 -8.37 17.38 3.66
CA LEU A 167 -9.20 17.29 2.45
C LEU A 167 -10.43 16.41 2.66
N VAL A 168 -10.27 15.26 3.33
CA VAL A 168 -11.39 14.37 3.68
C VAL A 168 -12.38 15.06 4.61
N ASN A 169 -11.89 15.81 5.60
CA ASN A 169 -12.76 16.56 6.51
C ASN A 169 -13.50 17.70 5.80
N ASP A 170 -12.84 18.40 4.87
CA ASP A 170 -13.49 19.45 4.07
C ASP A 170 -14.58 18.88 3.15
N ILE A 171 -14.34 17.72 2.52
CA ILE A 171 -15.36 17.01 1.72
C ILE A 171 -16.56 16.62 2.59
N LYS A 172 -16.32 16.10 3.80
CA LYS A 172 -17.41 15.73 4.74
C LYS A 172 -18.23 16.95 5.14
N LEU A 173 -17.58 18.09 5.43
CA LEU A 173 -18.27 19.32 5.78
C LEU A 173 -19.12 19.83 4.62
N ARG A 174 -18.55 19.92 3.41
CA ARG A 174 -19.28 20.33 2.20
C ARG A 174 -20.48 19.45 1.90
N LYS A 175 -20.35 18.13 2.08
CA LYS A 175 -21.49 17.20 1.93
C LYS A 175 -22.62 17.51 2.92
N LYS A 176 -22.29 17.85 4.17
CA LYS A 176 -23.27 18.22 5.19
C LYS A 176 -23.96 19.54 4.82
N THR A 177 -23.20 20.58 4.48
CA THR A 177 -23.75 21.89 4.09
C THR A 177 -24.62 21.79 2.84
N ASN A 178 -24.19 21.02 1.83
CA ASN A 178 -24.98 20.81 0.62
C ASN A 178 -26.29 20.09 0.91
N LYS A 179 -26.27 19.10 1.82
CA LYS A 179 -27.50 18.40 2.23
C LYS A 179 -28.48 19.35 2.92
N GLU A 180 -27.98 20.16 3.85
CA GLU A 180 -28.79 21.18 4.54
C GLU A 180 -29.38 22.20 3.55
N LEU A 181 -28.61 22.63 2.55
CA LEU A 181 -29.07 23.55 1.51
C LEU A 181 -30.15 22.90 0.62
N ILE A 182 -29.96 21.64 0.22
CA ILE A 182 -30.97 20.89 -0.55
C ILE A 182 -32.26 20.77 0.26
N ASP A 183 -32.18 20.49 1.55
CA ASP A 183 -33.36 20.37 2.41
C ASP A 183 -34.08 21.72 2.56
N GLN A 184 -33.35 22.82 2.71
CA GLN A 184 -33.93 24.18 2.71
C GLN A 184 -34.62 24.51 1.38
N LEU A 185 -34.01 24.17 0.25
CA LEU A 185 -34.60 24.38 -1.08
C LEU A 185 -35.89 23.57 -1.24
N LYS A 186 -35.91 22.30 -0.82
CA LYS A 186 -37.14 21.48 -0.84
C LYS A 186 -38.26 22.09 -0.01
N VAL A 187 -37.94 22.61 1.18
CA VAL A 187 -38.93 23.30 2.02
C VAL A 187 -39.44 24.56 1.32
N ARG A 188 -38.56 25.38 0.74
CA ARG A 188 -38.94 26.60 0.01
C ARG A 188 -39.80 26.29 -1.22
N ASP A 189 -39.48 25.25 -1.98
CA ASP A 189 -40.25 24.82 -3.15
C ASP A 189 -41.65 24.36 -2.72
N SER A 190 -41.74 23.57 -1.65
CA SER A 190 -43.04 23.13 -1.11
C SER A 190 -43.90 24.32 -0.64
N LYS A 191 -43.28 25.32 -0.03
CA LYS A 191 -43.97 26.55 0.41
C LYS A 191 -44.45 27.37 -0.79
N THR A 192 -43.58 27.58 -1.78
CA THR A 192 -43.89 28.33 -3.01
C THR A 192 -45.00 27.65 -3.81
N SER A 193 -45.01 26.31 -3.86
CA SER A 193 -46.09 25.55 -4.50
C SER A 193 -47.42 25.78 -3.81
N ARG A 194 -47.47 25.72 -2.46
CA ARG A 194 -48.69 25.99 -1.70
C ARG A 194 -49.20 27.41 -1.88
N GLU A 195 -48.31 28.40 -1.86
CA GLU A 195 -48.65 29.80 -2.12
C GLU A 195 -49.23 29.99 -3.53
N ARG A 196 -48.66 29.32 -4.53
CA ARG A 196 -49.19 29.33 -5.91
C ARG A 196 -50.58 28.71 -5.97
N ASP A 197 -50.79 27.55 -5.33
CA ASP A 197 -52.09 26.88 -5.31
C ASP A 197 -53.16 27.72 -4.60
N GLN A 198 -52.77 28.46 -3.55
CA GLN A 198 -53.65 29.37 -2.84
C GLN A 198 -54.04 30.58 -3.71
N LEU A 199 -53.08 31.20 -4.40
CA LEU A 199 -53.36 32.29 -5.34
C LEU A 199 -54.27 31.86 -6.49
N VAL A 200 -54.13 30.63 -6.99
CA VAL A 200 -55.02 30.08 -8.01
C VAL A 200 -56.45 30.00 -7.48
N ARG A 201 -56.66 29.47 -6.27
CA ARG A 201 -58.00 29.42 -5.64
C ARG A 201 -58.61 30.80 -5.43
N GLU A 202 -57.83 31.76 -4.95
CA GLU A 202 -58.31 33.15 -4.78
C GLU A 202 -58.72 33.77 -6.12
N LYS A 203 -57.99 33.46 -7.21
CA LYS A 203 -58.33 33.93 -8.55
C LYS A 203 -59.57 33.24 -9.12
N GLU A 204 -59.78 31.96 -8.84
CA GLU A 204 -61.00 31.23 -9.18
C GLU A 204 -62.22 31.82 -8.46
N GLU A 205 -62.11 32.11 -7.16
CA GLU A 205 -63.18 32.77 -6.38
C GLU A 205 -63.50 34.18 -6.93
N GLN A 206 -62.48 34.97 -7.26
CA GLN A 206 -62.67 36.29 -7.90
C GLN A 206 -63.38 36.18 -9.25
N TYR A 207 -63.00 35.18 -10.06
CA TYR A 207 -63.63 34.95 -11.36
C TYR A 207 -65.12 34.60 -11.21
N ASP A 208 -65.46 33.74 -10.24
CA ASP A 208 -66.85 33.39 -9.94
C ASP A 208 -67.65 34.60 -9.43
N ALA A 209 -67.06 35.45 -8.58
CA ALA A 209 -67.69 36.69 -8.11
C ALA A 209 -67.95 37.68 -9.26
N VAL A 210 -66.98 37.87 -10.15
CA VAL A 210 -67.15 38.73 -11.34
C VAL A 210 -68.23 38.18 -12.26
N LYS A 211 -68.30 36.85 -12.44
CA LYS A 211 -69.34 36.20 -13.23
C LYS A 211 -70.73 36.47 -12.66
N GLN A 212 -70.89 36.43 -11.33
CA GLN A 212 -72.14 36.80 -10.65
C GLN A 212 -72.48 38.29 -10.81
N LEU A 213 -71.51 39.18 -10.60
CA LEU A 213 -71.70 40.63 -10.78
C LEU A 213 -72.08 40.99 -12.21
N LEU A 214 -71.49 40.33 -13.20
CA LEU A 214 -71.80 40.57 -14.61
C LEU A 214 -73.21 40.11 -14.98
N MET A 215 -73.70 39.02 -14.37
CA MET A 215 -75.13 38.64 -14.45
C MET A 215 -76.04 39.72 -13.84
N GLN A 216 -75.64 40.31 -12.71
CA GLN A 216 -76.42 41.36 -12.03
C GLN A 216 -76.37 42.71 -12.76
N ALA A 217 -75.22 43.08 -13.33
CA ALA A 217 -75.01 44.29 -14.12
C ALA A 217 -75.83 44.26 -15.42
N LYS A 218 -75.86 43.11 -16.12
CA LYS A 218 -76.77 42.90 -17.26
C LYS A 218 -78.24 43.09 -16.91
N ALA A 219 -78.62 42.92 -15.65
CA ALA A 219 -79.98 43.19 -15.20
C ALA A 219 -80.24 44.68 -14.88
N THR A 220 -79.20 45.49 -14.63
CA THR A 220 -79.29 46.89 -14.14
C THR A 220 -78.89 47.95 -15.16
N GLU A 221 -78.12 47.63 -16.18
CA GLU A 221 -77.74 48.55 -17.29
C GLU A 221 -78.94 48.99 -18.16
N SER A 222 -80.16 48.55 -17.85
CA SER A 222 -81.41 49.03 -18.46
C SER A 222 -81.82 50.45 -18.01
N SER A 223 -81.10 51.09 -17.09
CA SER A 223 -81.52 52.40 -16.54
C SER A 223 -80.37 53.41 -16.34
N LEU A 224 -80.26 54.34 -17.30
CA LEU A 224 -80.00 55.79 -17.14
C LEU A 224 -78.58 56.40 -17.30
N PRO A 225 -78.50 57.65 -17.85
CA PRO A 225 -77.26 58.41 -18.09
C PRO A 225 -77.05 59.67 -17.20
N VAL A 226 -75.91 60.33 -17.47
CA VAL A 226 -75.07 61.27 -16.68
C VAL A 226 -75.22 62.73 -17.12
N ASP A 227 -74.90 63.72 -16.25
CA ASP A 227 -74.31 65.01 -16.67
C ASP A 227 -73.53 65.76 -15.55
N ASP A 228 -72.54 66.57 -15.98
CA ASP A 228 -71.51 67.32 -15.23
C ASP A 228 -71.61 68.86 -15.50
N ALA A 229 -71.13 69.73 -14.59
CA ALA A 229 -70.79 71.14 -14.90
C ALA A 229 -69.83 71.83 -13.87
N PRO A 230 -68.96 72.80 -14.27
CA PRO A 230 -67.93 73.45 -13.40
C PRO A 230 -67.99 75.02 -13.26
N LEU A 231 -66.89 75.59 -12.71
CA LEU A 231 -66.65 76.87 -11.98
C LEU A 231 -65.80 77.95 -12.72
N GLU A 232 -65.76 79.22 -12.22
CA GLU A 232 -64.75 80.27 -12.54
C GLU A 232 -64.37 81.12 -11.30
N ASP A 233 -63.05 81.23 -10.98
CA ASP A 233 -62.44 82.23 -10.07
C ASP A 233 -60.89 82.22 -10.25
N GLU A 234 -60.36 82.73 -11.37
CA GLU A 234 -59.01 82.35 -11.86
C GLU A 234 -57.88 83.41 -11.79
N LYS A 235 -58.10 84.71 -11.55
CA LYS A 235 -57.07 85.72 -11.90
C LYS A 235 -56.04 86.09 -10.81
N ASN A 236 -56.41 86.16 -9.52
CA ASN A 236 -55.44 86.49 -8.45
C ASN A 236 -54.59 85.30 -7.99
N SER A 237 -55.02 84.07 -8.30
CA SER A 237 -54.21 82.87 -8.10
C SER A 237 -53.02 82.82 -9.08
N GLU A 238 -53.16 83.42 -10.26
CA GLU A 238 -52.24 83.27 -11.38
C GLU A 238 -50.83 83.86 -11.13
N GLU A 239 -50.73 85.04 -10.50
CA GLU A 239 -49.43 85.68 -10.20
C GLU A 239 -48.67 84.98 -9.07
N ALA A 240 -49.38 84.57 -8.01
CA ALA A 240 -48.81 83.77 -6.93
C ALA A 240 -48.33 82.39 -7.44
N ILE A 241 -49.03 81.83 -8.44
CA ILE A 241 -48.62 80.62 -9.15
C ILE A 241 -47.34 80.88 -9.94
N ARG A 242 -47.22 81.99 -10.69
CA ARG A 242 -46.01 82.31 -11.49
C ARG A 242 -44.73 82.39 -10.67
N MET A 243 -44.76 83.05 -9.52
CA MET A 243 -43.55 83.20 -8.68
C MET A 243 -43.13 81.86 -8.04
N LYS A 244 -44.10 81.05 -7.58
CA LYS A 244 -43.86 79.67 -7.13
C LYS A 244 -43.34 78.79 -8.27
N LEU A 245 -43.79 79.02 -9.50
CA LEU A 245 -43.35 78.30 -10.69
C LEU A 245 -41.89 78.62 -11.04
N GLY A 246 -41.45 79.87 -10.89
CA GLY A 246 -40.06 80.29 -11.06
C GLY A 246 -39.09 79.60 -10.07
N ALA A 247 -39.42 79.62 -8.77
CA ALA A 247 -38.62 78.95 -7.74
C ALA A 247 -38.61 77.42 -7.92
N LYS A 248 -39.73 76.83 -8.36
CA LYS A 248 -39.79 75.40 -8.73
C LYS A 248 -38.93 75.07 -9.95
N LYS A 249 -38.91 75.93 -10.97
CA LYS A 249 -38.05 75.74 -12.16
C LYS A 249 -36.57 75.76 -11.79
N GLU A 250 -36.13 76.67 -10.90
CA GLU A 250 -34.73 76.74 -10.49
C GLU A 250 -34.31 75.52 -9.65
N LYS A 251 -35.18 75.07 -8.73
CA LYS A 251 -34.96 73.82 -7.98
C LYS A 251 -34.91 72.61 -8.90
N ALA A 252 -35.85 72.49 -9.84
CA ALA A 252 -35.87 71.42 -10.83
C ALA A 252 -34.59 71.41 -11.68
N GLY A 253 -34.07 72.57 -12.09
CA GLY A 253 -32.82 72.67 -12.83
C GLY A 253 -31.58 72.23 -12.03
N LYS A 254 -31.55 72.48 -10.71
CA LYS A 254 -30.48 71.98 -9.83
C LYS A 254 -30.57 70.47 -9.62
N THR A 255 -31.78 69.94 -9.38
CA THR A 255 -32.03 68.50 -9.24
C THR A 255 -31.69 67.74 -10.53
N GLN A 256 -32.07 68.27 -11.69
CA GLN A 256 -31.74 67.65 -12.98
C GLN A 256 -30.21 67.56 -13.22
N LYS A 257 -29.44 68.55 -12.77
CA LYS A 257 -27.98 68.50 -12.87
C LYS A 257 -27.38 67.44 -11.95
N THR A 258 -27.85 67.35 -10.70
CA THR A 258 -27.38 66.31 -9.76
C THR A 258 -27.75 64.91 -10.23
N ASP A 259 -28.97 64.73 -10.75
CA ASP A 259 -29.44 63.44 -11.27
C ASP A 259 -28.59 63.00 -12.47
N ASN A 260 -28.28 63.91 -13.40
CA ASN A 260 -27.41 63.61 -14.55
C ASN A 260 -25.98 63.21 -14.12
N GLU A 261 -25.43 63.85 -13.08
CA GLU A 261 -24.11 63.51 -12.55
C GLU A 261 -24.09 62.15 -11.83
N GLU A 262 -25.13 61.84 -11.05
CA GLU A 262 -25.31 60.55 -10.40
C GLU A 262 -25.53 59.42 -11.40
N GLU A 263 -26.38 59.64 -12.40
CA GLU A 263 -26.60 58.70 -13.49
C GLU A 263 -25.28 58.42 -14.25
N GLY A 264 -24.49 59.46 -14.51
CA GLY A 264 -23.18 59.33 -15.13
C GLY A 264 -22.17 58.52 -14.30
N LYS A 265 -22.24 58.59 -12.96
CA LYS A 265 -21.44 57.75 -12.06
C LYS A 265 -21.93 56.30 -12.05
N LEU A 266 -23.24 56.08 -11.96
CA LEU A 266 -23.85 54.75 -11.99
C LEU A 266 -23.54 54.03 -13.31
N ARG A 267 -23.66 54.70 -14.46
CA ARG A 267 -23.31 54.12 -15.77
C ARG A 267 -21.83 53.70 -15.84
N ARG A 268 -20.92 54.45 -15.23
CA ARG A 268 -19.49 54.09 -15.19
C ARG A 268 -19.22 52.92 -14.25
N ALA A 269 -19.90 52.86 -13.10
CA ALA A 269 -19.80 51.73 -12.19
C ALA A 269 -20.32 50.45 -12.84
N LEU A 270 -21.48 50.52 -13.50
CA LEU A 270 -22.10 49.39 -14.19
C LEU A 270 -21.21 48.84 -15.31
N ARG A 271 -20.58 49.70 -16.12
CA ARG A 271 -19.61 49.26 -17.14
C ARG A 271 -18.40 48.52 -16.55
N LYS A 272 -17.88 48.98 -15.40
CA LYS A 272 -16.76 48.29 -14.72
C LYS A 272 -17.17 46.92 -14.21
N GLU A 273 -18.39 46.79 -13.69
CA GLU A 273 -18.93 45.50 -13.26
C GLU A 273 -19.16 44.56 -14.45
N GLU A 274 -19.69 45.06 -15.57
CA GLU A 274 -19.86 44.30 -16.81
C GLU A 274 -18.52 43.81 -17.37
N GLU A 275 -17.49 44.66 -17.40
CA GLU A 275 -16.12 44.27 -17.81
C GLU A 275 -15.53 43.21 -16.86
N ALA A 276 -15.74 43.35 -15.55
CA ALA A 276 -15.28 42.36 -14.57
C ALA A 276 -15.98 41.00 -14.75
N LEU A 277 -17.28 41.01 -15.04
CA LEU A 277 -18.05 39.81 -15.34
C LEU A 277 -17.58 39.16 -16.65
N GLN A 278 -17.34 39.94 -17.71
CA GLN A 278 -16.80 39.41 -18.96
C GLN A 278 -15.42 38.77 -18.77
N ASN A 279 -14.54 39.40 -18.01
CA ASN A 279 -13.22 38.84 -17.70
C ASN A 279 -13.34 37.53 -16.90
N LEU A 280 -14.29 37.47 -15.95
CA LEU A 280 -14.55 36.26 -15.19
C LEU A 280 -15.09 35.12 -16.07
N ILE A 281 -16.03 35.43 -16.96
CA ILE A 281 -16.57 34.47 -17.93
C ILE A 281 -15.46 33.92 -18.83
N GLN A 282 -14.62 34.80 -19.40
CA GLN A 282 -13.50 34.38 -20.25
C GLN A 282 -12.51 33.49 -19.49
N LYS A 283 -12.24 33.79 -18.22
CA LYS A 283 -11.38 32.95 -17.37
C LYS A 283 -12.00 31.57 -17.18
N TYR A 284 -13.28 31.49 -16.82
CA TYR A 284 -13.99 30.22 -16.67
C TYR A 284 -14.01 29.39 -17.96
N ASP A 285 -14.25 30.02 -19.11
CA ASP A 285 -14.23 29.35 -20.41
C ASP A 285 -12.85 28.78 -20.75
N THR A 286 -11.78 29.52 -20.41
CA THR A 286 -10.40 29.10 -20.63
C THR A 286 -10.04 27.92 -19.71
N ASP A 287 -10.34 28.03 -18.42
CA ASP A 287 -10.10 26.97 -17.43
C ASP A 287 -10.89 25.71 -17.77
N MET A 288 -12.16 25.84 -18.21
CA MET A 288 -12.98 24.71 -18.64
C MET A 288 -12.43 24.04 -19.89
N LYS A 289 -11.96 24.80 -20.89
CA LYS A 289 -11.31 24.22 -22.08
C LYS A 289 -10.04 23.45 -21.70
N SER A 290 -9.21 24.00 -20.82
CA SER A 290 -8.00 23.33 -20.35
C SER A 290 -8.33 22.03 -19.60
N LEU A 291 -9.31 22.05 -18.69
CA LEU A 291 -9.74 20.86 -17.96
C LEU A 291 -10.33 19.79 -18.87
N LEU A 292 -11.11 20.18 -19.89
CA LEU A 292 -11.65 19.24 -20.87
C LEU A 292 -10.53 18.57 -21.67
N GLU A 293 -9.51 19.32 -22.07
CA GLU A 293 -8.38 18.77 -22.82
C GLU A 293 -7.53 17.82 -21.95
N GLN A 294 -7.23 18.23 -20.70
CA GLN A 294 -6.54 17.37 -19.75
C GLN A 294 -7.31 16.07 -19.46
N ASN A 295 -8.65 16.13 -19.42
CA ASN A 295 -9.50 14.95 -19.23
C ASN A 295 -9.44 14.01 -20.45
N LYS A 296 -9.44 14.56 -21.68
CA LYS A 296 -9.26 13.75 -22.90
C LYS A 296 -7.91 13.06 -22.91
N GLU A 297 -6.82 13.77 -22.63
CA GLU A 297 -5.48 13.20 -22.54
C GLU A 297 -5.43 12.08 -21.49
N SER A 298 -6.01 12.33 -20.32
CA SER A 298 -6.08 11.34 -19.23
C SER A 298 -6.84 10.09 -19.65
N LYS A 299 -7.96 10.22 -20.38
CA LYS A 299 -8.69 9.07 -20.94
C LYS A 299 -7.86 8.26 -21.91
N VAL A 300 -7.15 8.91 -22.84
CA VAL A 300 -6.26 8.23 -23.78
C VAL A 300 -5.15 7.48 -23.05
N THR A 301 -4.55 8.08 -22.02
CA THR A 301 -3.54 7.39 -21.21
C THR A 301 -4.10 6.18 -20.47
N ALA A 302 -5.32 6.27 -19.93
CA ALA A 302 -5.98 5.15 -19.26
C ALA A 302 -6.27 4.00 -20.23
N GLU A 303 -6.78 4.30 -21.43
CA GLU A 303 -7.03 3.29 -22.47
C GLU A 303 -5.75 2.58 -22.92
N ASN A 304 -4.62 3.30 -22.99
CA ASN A 304 -3.32 2.70 -23.32
C ASN A 304 -2.82 1.78 -22.21
N LEU A 305 -2.89 2.22 -20.94
CA LEU A 305 -2.53 1.38 -19.79
C LEU A 305 -3.40 0.12 -19.70
N GLU A 306 -4.69 0.21 -20.01
CA GLU A 306 -5.56 -0.97 -20.08
C GLU A 306 -5.16 -1.96 -21.18
N LYS A 307 -4.66 -1.46 -22.32
CA LYS A 307 -4.14 -2.32 -23.40
C LYS A 307 -2.86 -3.02 -22.96
N GLU A 308 -1.91 -2.28 -22.39
CA GLU A 308 -0.65 -2.83 -21.88
C GLU A 308 -0.89 -3.89 -20.79
N LEU A 309 -1.83 -3.65 -19.86
CA LEU A 309 -2.22 -4.64 -18.86
C LEU A 309 -2.78 -5.92 -19.49
N LYS A 310 -3.61 -5.81 -20.53
CA LYS A 310 -4.13 -6.97 -21.25
C LYS A 310 -3.05 -7.75 -21.98
N GLU A 311 -2.02 -7.08 -22.49
CA GLU A 311 -0.87 -7.72 -23.13
C GLU A 311 0.00 -8.46 -22.11
N LEU A 312 0.34 -7.80 -21.00
CA LEU A 312 1.08 -8.42 -19.89
C LEU A 312 0.34 -9.63 -19.31
N GLN A 313 -0.99 -9.54 -19.17
CA GLN A 313 -1.81 -10.67 -18.71
C GLN A 313 -1.66 -11.88 -19.65
N LYS A 314 -1.68 -11.66 -20.98
CA LYS A 314 -1.49 -12.73 -21.97
C LYS A 314 -0.08 -13.33 -21.90
N GLU A 315 0.94 -12.50 -21.67
CA GLU A 315 2.32 -12.98 -21.51
C GLU A 315 2.47 -13.84 -20.26
N VAL A 316 1.89 -13.41 -19.12
CA VAL A 316 1.88 -14.19 -17.88
C VAL A 316 1.18 -15.54 -18.09
N ASP A 317 0.04 -15.55 -18.77
CA ASP A 317 -0.67 -16.79 -19.10
C ASP A 317 0.17 -17.71 -20.00
N ALA A 318 0.90 -17.15 -20.97
CA ALA A 318 1.80 -17.91 -21.82
C ALA A 318 2.98 -18.51 -21.03
N ILE A 319 3.59 -17.73 -20.15
CA ILE A 319 4.66 -18.20 -19.25
C ILE A 319 4.15 -19.33 -18.35
N ASN A 320 2.96 -19.18 -17.78
CA ASN A 320 2.37 -20.19 -16.91
C ASN A 320 2.06 -21.49 -17.67
N LYS A 321 1.59 -21.41 -18.93
CA LYS A 321 1.41 -22.59 -19.79
C LYS A 321 2.70 -23.37 -20.00
N ILE A 322 3.84 -22.69 -20.09
CA ILE A 322 5.16 -23.33 -20.25
C ILE A 322 5.68 -23.84 -18.90
N ARG A 323 5.54 -23.07 -17.81
CA ARG A 323 6.13 -23.39 -16.51
C ARG A 323 5.42 -24.52 -15.77
N ASN A 324 4.10 -24.63 -15.90
CA ASN A 324 3.32 -25.64 -15.20
C ASN A 324 3.74 -27.09 -15.53
N PRO A 325 3.91 -27.51 -16.80
CA PRO A 325 4.40 -28.84 -17.10
C PRO A 325 5.83 -29.06 -16.59
N MET A 326 6.72 -28.06 -16.70
CA MET A 326 8.10 -28.19 -16.19
C MET A 326 8.14 -28.43 -14.67
N LYS A 327 7.31 -27.73 -13.89
CA LYS A 327 7.18 -27.98 -12.44
C LYS A 327 6.71 -29.40 -12.13
N SER A 328 5.77 -29.93 -12.93
CA SER A 328 5.30 -31.31 -12.78
C SER A 328 6.41 -32.32 -13.07
N ASP A 329 7.18 -32.08 -14.13
CA ASP A 329 8.31 -32.95 -14.52
C ASP A 329 9.45 -32.90 -13.50
N GLU A 330 9.80 -31.72 -12.99
CA GLU A 330 10.79 -31.55 -11.91
C GLU A 330 10.39 -32.33 -10.65
N GLY A 331 9.11 -32.28 -10.26
CA GLY A 331 8.58 -33.04 -9.14
C GLY A 331 8.70 -34.55 -9.35
N ALA A 332 8.34 -35.04 -10.55
CA ALA A 332 8.48 -36.45 -10.90
C ALA A 332 9.95 -36.90 -10.92
N GLN A 333 10.85 -36.08 -11.45
CA GLN A 333 12.28 -36.36 -11.48
C GLN A 333 12.89 -36.41 -10.07
N SER A 334 12.52 -35.45 -9.20
CA SER A 334 12.94 -35.44 -7.80
C SER A 334 12.46 -36.68 -7.06
N GLN A 335 11.22 -37.12 -7.26
CA GLN A 335 10.70 -38.33 -6.64
C GLN A 335 11.44 -39.59 -7.12
N ARG A 336 11.73 -39.69 -8.41
CA ARG A 336 12.53 -40.81 -8.96
C ARG A 336 13.95 -40.83 -8.38
N SER A 337 14.59 -39.67 -8.26
CA SER A 337 15.92 -39.56 -7.67
C SER A 337 15.94 -39.97 -6.19
N LEU A 338 14.95 -39.51 -5.40
CA LEU A 338 14.80 -39.92 -4.00
C LEU A 338 14.58 -41.43 -3.86
N ALA A 339 13.73 -42.03 -4.70
CA ALA A 339 13.50 -43.46 -4.68
C ALA A 339 14.76 -44.27 -5.04
N ALA A 340 15.53 -43.82 -6.04
CA ALA A 340 16.80 -44.45 -6.41
C ALA A 340 17.85 -44.34 -5.31
N ASN A 341 17.98 -43.16 -4.67
CA ASN A 341 18.90 -42.95 -3.55
C ASN A 341 18.55 -43.83 -2.35
N LYS A 342 17.25 -43.99 -2.04
CA LYS A 342 16.79 -44.87 -0.97
C LYS A 342 17.17 -46.34 -1.25
N LEU A 343 16.92 -46.82 -2.47
CA LEU A 343 17.33 -48.16 -2.90
C LEU A 343 18.84 -48.37 -2.73
N TYR A 344 19.64 -47.37 -3.11
CA TYR A 344 21.10 -47.43 -2.97
C TYR A 344 21.55 -47.51 -1.50
N GLN A 345 20.93 -46.72 -0.61
CA GLN A 345 21.20 -46.80 0.82
C GLN A 345 20.80 -48.15 1.43
N ASP A 346 19.67 -48.73 1.01
CA ASP A 346 19.22 -50.05 1.45
C ASP A 346 20.21 -51.15 1.00
N MET A 347 20.74 -51.04 -0.22
CA MET A 347 21.78 -51.95 -0.73
C MET A 347 23.08 -51.83 0.08
N ILE A 348 23.55 -50.61 0.36
CA ILE A 348 24.74 -50.37 1.19
C ILE A 348 24.55 -50.98 2.58
N SER A 349 23.41 -50.71 3.22
CA SER A 349 23.08 -51.21 4.54
C SER A 349 23.06 -52.75 4.59
N SER A 350 22.48 -53.37 3.56
CA SER A 350 22.44 -54.83 3.40
C SER A 350 23.83 -55.42 3.20
N SER A 351 24.67 -54.79 2.38
CA SER A 351 26.07 -55.19 2.16
C SER A 351 26.89 -55.10 3.45
N LEU A 352 26.76 -54.02 4.22
CA LEU A 352 27.40 -53.86 5.52
C LEU A 352 26.99 -54.95 6.52
N ARG A 353 25.70 -55.26 6.60
CA ARG A 353 25.20 -56.37 7.43
C ARG A 353 25.83 -57.70 7.03
N LEU A 354 25.86 -58.00 5.73
CA LEU A 354 26.48 -59.22 5.22
C LEU A 354 27.98 -59.29 5.57
N GLN A 355 28.72 -58.19 5.39
CA GLN A 355 30.14 -58.13 5.75
C GLN A 355 30.36 -58.36 7.25
N LEU A 356 29.50 -57.81 8.11
CA LEU A 356 29.57 -58.03 9.55
C LEU A 356 29.33 -59.50 9.90
N GLU A 357 28.33 -60.14 9.30
CA GLU A 357 28.07 -61.56 9.50
C GLU A 357 29.22 -62.44 8.99
N ILE A 358 29.80 -62.13 7.83
CA ILE A 358 31.01 -62.81 7.33
C ILE A 358 32.17 -62.66 8.32
N ARG A 359 32.42 -61.46 8.86
CA ARG A 359 33.47 -61.25 9.86
C ARG A 359 33.21 -62.03 11.14
N LYS A 360 31.97 -62.08 11.62
CA LYS A 360 31.58 -62.91 12.78
C LYS A 360 31.88 -64.38 12.50
N PHE A 361 31.42 -64.89 11.36
CA PHE A 361 31.65 -66.27 10.94
C PHE A 361 33.15 -66.60 10.87
N LEU A 362 33.97 -65.75 10.25
CA LEU A 362 35.42 -65.96 10.13
C LEU A 362 36.15 -65.92 11.48
N LYS A 363 35.63 -65.20 12.49
CA LYS A 363 36.18 -65.21 13.86
C LYS A 363 35.90 -66.54 14.58
N THR A 364 34.73 -67.12 14.35
CA THR A 364 34.30 -68.40 14.97
C THR A 364 34.67 -69.63 14.14
N ALA A 365 35.12 -69.43 12.90
CA ALA A 365 35.48 -70.53 12.01
C ALA A 365 36.68 -71.33 12.57
N PRO A 366 36.65 -72.67 12.51
CA PRO A 366 37.76 -73.50 12.97
C PRO A 366 39.02 -73.16 12.19
N ARG A 367 40.06 -72.67 12.87
CA ARG A 367 41.35 -72.38 12.23
C ARG A 367 42.03 -73.69 11.83
N ALA A 368 42.45 -73.79 10.57
CA ALA A 368 43.18 -74.96 10.07
C ALA A 368 44.44 -75.20 10.93
N SER A 369 44.63 -76.44 11.37
CA SER A 369 45.78 -76.84 12.18
C SER A 369 47.07 -76.64 11.40
N LYS A 370 48.01 -75.87 11.97
CA LYS A 370 49.32 -75.63 11.36
C LYS A 370 50.07 -76.97 11.22
N LYS A 371 50.26 -77.48 10.00
CA LYS A 371 51.16 -78.61 9.72
C LYS A 371 52.57 -78.27 10.22
N LYS A 372 53.09 -79.08 11.16
CA LYS A 372 54.49 -79.04 11.62
C LYS A 372 55.43 -79.19 10.42
N LYS A 373 56.32 -78.22 10.22
CA LYS A 373 57.41 -78.25 9.23
C LYS A 373 58.37 -79.40 9.61
N GLY A 374 58.38 -80.47 8.82
CA GLY A 374 59.28 -81.60 9.00
C GLY A 374 60.74 -81.22 8.75
N LYS A 375 61.62 -81.65 9.65
CA LYS A 375 63.08 -81.59 9.56
C LYS A 375 63.52 -82.41 8.34
N SER A 376 64.18 -81.79 7.35
CA SER A 376 64.73 -82.53 6.20
C SER A 376 65.94 -83.35 6.64
N GLY A 377 65.80 -84.68 6.59
CA GLY A 377 66.91 -85.61 6.73
C GLY A 377 67.80 -85.56 5.48
N ARG A 378 69.09 -85.33 5.71
CA ARG A 378 70.18 -85.45 4.74
C ARG A 378 70.34 -86.93 4.37
N VAL A 379 69.87 -87.33 3.19
CA VAL A 379 70.15 -88.66 2.63
C VAL A 379 71.51 -88.62 1.94
N SER A 380 72.49 -89.31 2.54
CA SER A 380 73.78 -89.62 1.93
C SER A 380 73.59 -90.63 0.80
N ARG A 381 74.04 -90.29 -0.41
CA ARG A 381 74.29 -91.26 -1.48
C ARG A 381 75.58 -92.03 -1.16
N LYS A 382 75.50 -93.36 -1.14
CA LYS A 382 76.57 -94.28 -1.51
C LYS A 382 76.04 -95.16 -2.63
#